data_AF-A0A0Q0TZC3-F1
#
_entry.id   AF-A0A0Q0TZC3-F1
#
_cell.length_a   1.000
_cell.length_b   1.000
_cell.length_c   1.000
_cell.angle_alpha   90.00
_cell.angle_beta   90.00
_cell.angle_gamma   90.00
#
_symmetry.space_group_name_H-M   'P 1'
#
loop_
_entity.id
_entity.type
_entity.pdbx_description
1 polymer ?
#
loop_
_entity_poly.entity_id
_entity_poly.type
_entity_poly.pdbx_seq_one_letter_code
_entity_poly.pdbx_strand_id
1 'polypeptide(L)'
;MKFKVSKDDCIAEAKRFFKYYYRFCQSPDSDDLRELLASAYSANDKLRKAGMGNFFESEEFLAIKAIRNFFIHQAELLNETKSLPVISEVPISGETNIVCLVPVERFKLIKEASNEAANESLDKTMVFYRDFVDIYPCIFNFGVKFYFFIKDLDFNLDTEEVLNLENSLEFERENGYSHYIKGGISLPLGGCVDEFISKNLISMDERKLMMEAFYEEKNGMYTFKMGI
;
A
#
# COMPACT_ATOMS: atom_id res chain seq x y z
N MET A 1 -26.21 20.08 15.11
CA MET A 1 -26.07 18.62 14.90
C MET A 1 -24.97 18.14 15.85
N LYS A 2 -25.25 17.23 16.78
CA LYS A 2 -24.23 16.73 17.73
C LYS A 2 -23.53 15.54 17.09
N PHE A 3 -22.32 15.73 16.59
CA PHE A 3 -21.54 14.62 16.05
C PHE A 3 -21.19 13.65 17.18
N LYS A 4 -21.40 12.34 16.95
CA LYS A 4 -21.14 11.27 17.93
C LYS A 4 -19.64 10.94 18.07
N VAL A 5 -18.81 11.55 17.24
CA VAL A 5 -17.37 11.32 17.10
C VAL A 5 -16.67 12.67 17.20
N SER A 6 -15.61 12.75 18.00
CA SER A 6 -14.83 13.96 18.23
C SER A 6 -13.70 14.11 17.19
N LYS A 7 -13.08 15.29 17.11
CA LYS A 7 -11.84 15.50 16.34
C LYS A 7 -10.73 14.57 16.84
N ASP A 8 -10.64 14.39 18.15
CA ASP A 8 -9.61 13.56 18.79
C ASP A 8 -9.76 12.07 18.42
N ASP A 9 -11.00 11.57 18.29
CA ASP A 9 -11.26 10.22 17.76
C ASP A 9 -10.73 10.05 16.33
N CYS A 10 -10.93 11.06 15.48
CA CYS A 10 -10.46 11.05 14.09
C CYS A 10 -8.93 11.10 14.02
N ILE A 11 -8.29 11.94 14.84
CA ILE A 11 -6.83 12.01 14.96
C ILE A 11 -6.26 10.67 15.42
N ALA A 12 -6.85 10.05 16.45
CA ALA A 12 -6.38 8.75 16.96
C ALA A 12 -6.43 7.65 15.88
N GLU A 13 -7.53 7.56 15.13
CA GLU A 13 -7.64 6.58 14.04
C GLU A 13 -6.74 6.91 12.84
N ALA A 14 -6.49 8.20 12.55
CA ALA A 14 -5.52 8.57 11.51
C ALA A 14 -4.10 8.16 11.89
N LYS A 15 -3.67 8.41 13.14
CA LYS A 15 -2.36 7.92 13.65
C LYS A 15 -2.27 6.40 13.55
N ARG A 16 -3.35 5.69 13.92
CA ARG A 16 -3.41 4.23 13.82
C ARG A 16 -3.28 3.74 12.37
N PHE A 17 -3.93 4.42 11.43
CA PHE A 17 -3.79 4.12 10.01
C PHE A 17 -2.34 4.28 9.56
N PHE A 18 -1.68 5.41 9.85
CA PHE A 18 -0.30 5.64 9.42
C PHE A 18 0.70 4.67 10.04
N LYS A 19 0.45 4.22 11.27
CA LYS A 19 1.24 3.14 11.88
C LYS A 19 1.21 1.85 11.06
N TYR A 20 0.04 1.38 10.65
CA TYR A 20 -0.07 0.15 9.84
C TYR A 20 0.35 0.38 8.39
N TYR A 21 0.09 1.57 7.85
CA TYR A 21 0.51 1.95 6.51
C TYR A 21 2.03 1.92 6.38
N TYR A 22 2.74 2.47 7.38
CA TYR A 22 4.19 2.45 7.42
C TYR A 22 4.73 1.01 7.46
N ARG A 23 4.19 0.14 8.32
CA ARG A 23 4.57 -1.28 8.36
C ARG A 23 4.33 -1.98 7.03
N PHE A 24 3.18 -1.73 6.42
CA PHE A 24 2.85 -2.24 5.09
C PHE A 24 3.82 -1.74 4.02
N CYS A 25 4.32 -0.52 4.10
CA CYS A 25 5.30 -0.03 3.13
C CYS A 25 6.69 -0.65 3.32
N GLN A 26 7.01 -1.17 4.51
CA GLN A 26 8.32 -1.72 4.85
C GLN A 26 8.43 -3.22 4.58
N SER A 27 7.47 -4.01 5.08
CA SER A 27 7.49 -5.46 4.99
C SER A 27 6.10 -6.05 5.27
N PRO A 28 5.15 -5.94 4.33
CA PRO A 28 3.78 -6.36 4.63
C PRO A 28 3.68 -7.86 4.80
N ASP A 29 3.27 -8.31 5.98
CA ASP A 29 2.71 -9.64 6.18
C ASP A 29 1.17 -9.63 6.10
N SER A 30 0.55 -10.81 6.17
CA SER A 30 -0.92 -10.96 6.10
C SER A 30 -1.64 -10.21 7.24
N ASP A 31 -1.03 -10.15 8.43
CA ASP A 31 -1.62 -9.49 9.60
C ASP A 31 -1.53 -7.97 9.49
N ASP A 32 -0.40 -7.43 9.05
CA ASP A 32 -0.21 -6.00 8.80
C ASP A 32 -1.17 -5.52 7.70
N LEU A 33 -1.35 -6.30 6.63
CA LEU A 33 -2.36 -5.99 5.61
C LEU A 33 -3.78 -5.99 6.20
N ARG A 34 -4.15 -7.01 6.98
CA ARG A 34 -5.47 -7.11 7.61
C ARG A 34 -5.75 -5.91 8.52
N GLU A 35 -4.79 -5.54 9.36
CA GLU A 35 -4.92 -4.40 10.28
C GLU A 35 -4.95 -3.06 9.53
N LEU A 36 -4.17 -2.90 8.45
CA LEU A 36 -4.21 -1.71 7.61
C LEU A 36 -5.57 -1.51 6.95
N LEU A 37 -6.10 -2.56 6.31
CA LEU A 37 -7.42 -2.54 5.66
C LEU A 37 -8.54 -2.20 6.67
N ALA A 38 -8.46 -2.76 7.87
CA ALA A 38 -9.40 -2.46 8.95
C ALA A 38 -9.27 -1.00 9.43
N SER A 39 -8.04 -0.51 9.61
CA SER A 39 -7.77 0.86 10.05
C SER A 39 -8.20 1.89 9.01
N ALA A 40 -8.01 1.62 7.72
CA ALA A 40 -8.45 2.49 6.63
C ALA A 40 -9.97 2.70 6.68
N TYR A 41 -10.74 1.61 6.83
CA TYR A 41 -12.19 1.69 6.95
C TYR A 41 -12.63 2.42 8.22
N SER A 42 -11.99 2.11 9.36
CA SER A 42 -12.27 2.74 10.66
C SER A 42 -12.06 4.26 10.62
N ALA A 43 -10.92 4.70 10.08
CA ALA A 43 -10.59 6.10 9.94
C ALA A 43 -11.61 6.85 9.07
N ASN A 44 -11.97 6.29 7.90
CA ASN A 44 -13.00 6.85 7.04
C ASN A 44 -14.38 6.94 7.75
N ASP A 45 -14.78 5.90 8.51
CA ASP A 45 -16.06 5.91 9.22
C ASP A 45 -16.09 6.95 10.34
N LYS A 46 -14.99 7.17 11.06
CA LYS A 46 -14.87 8.24 12.06
C LYS A 46 -14.99 9.63 11.42
N LEU A 47 -14.23 9.89 10.36
CA LEU A 47 -14.30 11.16 9.61
C LEU A 47 -15.71 11.47 9.12
N ARG A 48 -16.38 10.47 8.54
CA ARG A 48 -17.77 10.57 8.08
C ARG A 48 -18.72 10.90 9.23
N LYS A 49 -18.60 10.20 10.36
CA LYS A 49 -19.46 10.41 11.54
C LYS A 49 -19.19 11.74 12.25
N ALA A 50 -17.99 12.30 12.10
CA ALA A 50 -17.62 13.63 12.57
C ALA A 50 -18.04 14.76 11.60
N GLY A 51 -18.55 14.41 10.41
CA GLY A 51 -18.94 15.38 9.38
C GLY A 51 -17.76 16.03 8.67
N MET A 52 -16.58 15.39 8.67
CA MET A 52 -15.33 15.94 8.14
C MET A 52 -15.01 15.47 6.72
N GLY A 53 -15.92 14.73 6.08
CA GLY A 53 -15.74 14.14 4.75
C GLY A 53 -15.65 12.62 4.79
N ASN A 54 -15.43 12.00 3.62
CA ASN A 54 -15.30 10.56 3.44
C ASN A 54 -14.64 10.24 2.09
N PHE A 55 -14.29 8.97 1.88
CA PHE A 55 -13.62 8.46 0.69
C PHE A 55 -14.51 7.54 -0.17
N PHE A 56 -15.84 7.63 -0.07
CA PHE A 56 -16.71 6.76 -0.88
C PHE A 56 -16.69 7.06 -2.39
N GLU A 57 -16.01 8.14 -2.80
CA GLU A 57 -15.74 8.48 -4.20
C GLU A 57 -14.29 8.16 -4.63
N SER A 58 -13.44 7.68 -3.71
CA SER A 58 -12.08 7.23 -4.05
C SER A 58 -12.13 5.78 -4.53
N GLU A 59 -11.65 5.55 -5.74
CA GLU A 59 -11.51 4.21 -6.33
C GLU A 59 -10.64 3.32 -5.42
N GLU A 60 -9.52 3.84 -4.89
CA GLU A 60 -8.66 3.07 -4.00
C GLU A 60 -9.37 2.68 -2.71
N PHE A 61 -10.15 3.59 -2.11
CA PHE A 61 -10.90 3.27 -0.89
C PHE A 61 -12.00 2.24 -1.15
N LEU A 62 -12.71 2.34 -2.29
CA LEU A 62 -13.73 1.37 -2.67
C LEU A 62 -13.12 -0.03 -2.87
N ALA A 63 -11.96 -0.10 -3.52
CA ALA A 63 -11.21 -1.34 -3.70
C ALA A 63 -10.72 -1.91 -2.35
N ILE A 64 -10.11 -1.08 -1.49
CA ILE A 64 -9.69 -1.45 -0.12
C ILE A 64 -10.87 -1.99 0.70
N LYS A 65 -12.03 -1.32 0.63
CA LYS A 65 -13.25 -1.73 1.33
C LYS A 65 -13.75 -3.10 0.83
N ALA A 66 -13.68 -3.34 -0.47
CA ALA A 66 -14.06 -4.63 -1.08
C ALA A 66 -13.17 -5.77 -0.57
N ILE A 67 -11.84 -5.59 -0.65
CA ILE A 67 -10.86 -6.56 -0.17
C ILE A 67 -11.07 -6.82 1.32
N ARG A 68 -11.16 -5.76 2.14
CA ARG A 68 -11.41 -5.85 3.59
C ARG A 68 -12.67 -6.66 3.91
N ASN A 69 -13.76 -6.42 3.19
CA ASN A 69 -15.01 -7.12 3.43
C ASN A 69 -14.88 -8.61 3.12
N PHE A 70 -14.20 -8.95 2.03
CA PHE A 70 -13.91 -10.33 1.70
C PHE A 70 -13.08 -11.03 2.81
N PHE A 71 -11.98 -10.41 3.27
CA PHE A 71 -11.15 -10.91 4.38
C PHE A 71 -11.97 -11.28 5.63
N ILE A 72 -12.94 -10.45 5.98
CA ILE A 72 -13.68 -10.57 7.24
C ILE A 72 -14.82 -11.58 7.17
N HIS A 73 -15.34 -11.84 5.97
CA HIS A 73 -16.48 -12.74 5.78
C HIS A 73 -16.09 -14.14 5.30
N GLN A 74 -14.97 -14.30 4.58
CA GLN A 74 -14.62 -15.58 3.92
C GLN A 74 -13.28 -16.20 4.37
N ALA A 75 -12.74 -15.74 5.49
CA ALA A 75 -11.41 -16.11 6.01
C ALA A 75 -10.24 -15.75 5.06
N GLU A 76 -9.03 -15.79 5.61
CA GLU A 76 -7.73 -15.30 5.12
C GLU A 76 -7.60 -15.05 3.60
N LEU A 77 -7.11 -13.87 3.22
CA LEU A 77 -6.65 -13.66 1.86
C LEU A 77 -5.35 -14.45 1.69
N LEU A 78 -5.28 -15.29 0.67
CA LEU A 78 -4.04 -15.92 0.27
C LEU A 78 -3.19 -14.86 -0.46
N ASN A 79 -2.71 -13.84 0.25
CA ASN A 79 -1.76 -12.88 -0.32
C ASN A 79 -0.33 -13.30 0.01
N GLU A 80 0.58 -12.99 -0.91
CA GLU A 80 1.99 -13.15 -0.71
C GLU A 80 2.67 -11.82 -1.06
N THR A 81 3.33 -11.23 -0.07
CA THR A 81 4.17 -10.07 -0.31
C THR A 81 5.55 -10.52 -0.70
N LYS A 82 6.08 -9.96 -1.77
CA LYS A 82 7.45 -10.19 -2.20
C LYS A 82 8.14 -8.90 -2.61
N SER A 83 9.45 -9.00 -2.75
CA SER A 83 10.29 -7.91 -3.25
C SER A 83 10.94 -8.28 -4.56
N LEU A 84 11.15 -7.27 -5.41
CA LEU A 84 12.19 -7.31 -6.43
C LEU A 84 13.54 -7.62 -5.75
N PRO A 85 14.40 -8.42 -6.39
CA PRO A 85 15.70 -8.75 -5.85
C PRO A 85 16.54 -7.47 -5.72
N VAL A 86 17.19 -7.30 -4.56
CA VAL A 86 18.05 -6.13 -4.28
C VAL A 86 19.24 -6.06 -5.24
N ILE A 87 19.71 -7.23 -5.72
CA ILE A 87 20.75 -7.38 -6.73
C ILE A 87 20.19 -8.29 -7.81
N SER A 88 20.26 -7.87 -9.08
CA SER A 88 19.79 -8.64 -10.22
C SER A 88 20.80 -8.64 -11.34
N GLU A 89 21.01 -9.80 -11.95
CA GLU A 89 21.83 -9.95 -13.17
C GLU A 89 21.11 -9.42 -14.42
N VAL A 90 19.78 -9.28 -14.35
CA VAL A 90 18.95 -8.71 -15.41
C VAL A 90 18.44 -7.32 -15.01
N PRO A 91 18.44 -6.33 -15.93
CA PRO A 91 17.88 -5.02 -15.63
C PRO A 91 16.36 -5.15 -15.46
N ILE A 92 15.89 -5.02 -14.23
CA ILE A 92 14.47 -5.00 -13.87
C ILE A 92 14.10 -3.56 -13.59
N SER A 93 12.94 -3.13 -14.06
CA SER A 93 12.37 -1.83 -13.72
C SER A 93 11.01 -2.00 -13.06
N GLY A 94 10.79 -1.35 -11.93
CA GLY A 94 9.50 -1.16 -11.28
C GLY A 94 9.51 0.16 -10.52
N GLU A 95 8.35 0.80 -10.39
CA GLU A 95 8.23 2.04 -9.59
C GLU A 95 8.35 1.77 -8.08
N THR A 96 8.11 0.52 -7.68
CA THR A 96 8.25 0.01 -6.32
C THR A 96 9.00 -1.31 -6.36
N ASN A 97 9.82 -1.54 -5.33
CA ASN A 97 10.51 -2.80 -5.14
C ASN A 97 9.67 -3.84 -4.40
N ILE A 98 8.48 -3.49 -3.91
CA ILE A 98 7.57 -4.38 -3.19
C ILE A 98 6.32 -4.60 -4.03
N VAL A 99 5.86 -5.85 -4.06
CA VAL A 99 4.57 -6.27 -4.63
C VAL A 99 3.77 -7.01 -3.56
N CYS A 100 2.45 -6.86 -3.58
CA CYS A 100 1.53 -7.57 -2.71
C CYS A 100 0.59 -8.40 -3.58
N LEU A 101 0.92 -9.67 -3.77
CA LEU A 101 0.32 -10.52 -4.80
C LEU A 101 -0.85 -11.31 -4.24
N VAL A 102 -1.96 -11.29 -4.97
CA VAL A 102 -3.15 -12.12 -4.72
C VAL A 102 -3.34 -13.04 -5.92
N PRO A 103 -3.48 -14.37 -5.75
CA PRO A 103 -3.81 -15.26 -6.86
C PRO A 103 -5.07 -14.82 -7.59
N VAL A 104 -5.06 -14.83 -8.92
CA VAL A 104 -6.20 -14.39 -9.74
C VAL A 104 -7.51 -15.10 -9.35
N GLU A 105 -7.46 -16.40 -9.05
CA GLU A 105 -8.64 -17.16 -8.61
C GLU A 105 -9.22 -16.63 -7.29
N ARG A 106 -8.36 -16.21 -6.35
CA ARG A 106 -8.82 -15.59 -5.09
C ARG A 106 -9.36 -14.18 -5.35
N PHE A 107 -8.74 -13.43 -6.25
CA PHE A 107 -9.20 -12.09 -6.63
C PHE A 107 -10.57 -12.11 -7.30
N LYS A 108 -10.88 -13.12 -8.13
CA LYS A 108 -12.22 -13.31 -8.70
C LYS A 108 -13.30 -13.45 -7.62
N LEU A 109 -13.03 -14.18 -6.54
CA LEU A 109 -13.97 -14.30 -5.41
C LEU A 109 -14.23 -12.96 -4.71
N ILE A 110 -13.21 -12.09 -4.62
CA ILE A 110 -13.39 -10.71 -4.11
C ILE A 110 -14.36 -9.96 -5.01
N LYS A 111 -14.20 -10.06 -6.34
CA LYS A 111 -15.07 -9.39 -7.31
C LYS A 111 -16.51 -9.92 -7.27
N GLU A 112 -16.68 -11.23 -7.16
CA GLU A 112 -18.00 -11.88 -7.04
C GLU A 112 -18.75 -11.47 -5.77
N ALA A 113 -18.02 -11.26 -4.67
CA ALA A 113 -18.58 -10.78 -3.41
C ALA A 113 -18.83 -9.26 -3.37
N SER A 114 -18.42 -8.54 -4.41
CA SER A 114 -18.43 -7.07 -4.47
C SER A 114 -19.53 -6.54 -5.40
N ASN A 115 -19.86 -5.26 -5.25
CA ASN A 115 -20.79 -4.57 -6.15
C ASN A 115 -20.06 -4.00 -7.38
N GLU A 116 -20.83 -3.52 -8.36
CA GLU A 116 -20.31 -3.00 -9.63
C GLU A 116 -19.28 -1.87 -9.45
N ALA A 117 -19.60 -0.85 -8.64
CA ALA A 117 -18.69 0.27 -8.38
C ALA A 117 -17.36 -0.16 -7.74
N ALA A 118 -17.41 -1.14 -6.83
CA ALA A 118 -16.21 -1.73 -6.25
C ALA A 118 -15.41 -2.54 -7.28
N ASN A 119 -16.07 -3.27 -8.17
CA ASN A 119 -15.42 -4.04 -9.23
C ASN A 119 -14.71 -3.13 -10.24
N GLU A 120 -15.35 -2.03 -10.66
CA GLU A 120 -14.69 -1.02 -11.50
C GLU A 120 -13.46 -0.43 -10.81
N SER A 121 -13.57 -0.16 -9.51
CA SER A 121 -12.45 0.37 -8.73
C SER A 121 -11.30 -0.63 -8.63
N LEU A 122 -11.60 -1.90 -8.37
CA LEU A 122 -10.63 -3.01 -8.34
C LEU A 122 -9.90 -3.15 -9.69
N ASP A 123 -10.59 -2.97 -10.81
CA ASP A 123 -9.97 -3.10 -12.13
C ASP A 123 -9.07 -1.90 -12.49
N LYS A 124 -9.35 -0.71 -11.95
CA LYS A 124 -8.60 0.52 -12.25
C LYS A 124 -7.36 0.73 -11.38
N THR A 125 -7.37 0.23 -10.15
CA THR A 125 -6.33 0.57 -9.16
C THR A 125 -5.30 -0.54 -8.92
N MET A 126 -5.48 -1.70 -9.55
CA MET A 126 -4.63 -2.88 -9.38
C MET A 126 -3.80 -3.16 -10.62
N VAL A 127 -2.71 -3.93 -10.45
CA VAL A 127 -1.89 -4.41 -11.56
C VAL A 127 -2.16 -5.89 -11.78
N PHE A 128 -2.58 -6.25 -13.00
CA PHE A 128 -2.91 -7.62 -13.36
C PHE A 128 -1.75 -8.29 -14.08
N TYR A 129 -1.30 -9.40 -13.51
CA TYR A 129 -0.45 -10.39 -14.15
C TYR A 129 -1.29 -11.62 -14.55
N ARG A 130 -0.70 -12.63 -15.19
CA ARG A 130 -1.42 -13.83 -15.62
C ARG A 130 -1.98 -14.61 -14.44
N ASP A 131 -1.14 -14.86 -13.44
CA ASP A 131 -1.45 -15.75 -12.32
C ASP A 131 -1.73 -14.98 -11.02
N PHE A 132 -1.38 -13.69 -10.98
CA PHE A 132 -1.48 -12.83 -9.79
C PHE A 132 -2.05 -11.45 -10.11
N VAL A 133 -2.60 -10.82 -9.08
CA VAL A 133 -2.98 -9.40 -9.06
C VAL A 133 -2.18 -8.73 -7.95
N ASP A 134 -1.45 -7.67 -8.29
CA ASP A 134 -0.73 -6.87 -7.32
C ASP A 134 -1.61 -5.74 -6.79
N ILE A 135 -1.88 -5.81 -5.49
CA ILE A 135 -2.73 -4.85 -4.77
C ILE A 135 -1.95 -3.73 -4.09
N TYR A 136 -0.61 -3.78 -4.14
CA TYR A 136 0.24 -2.80 -3.49
C TYR A 136 0.00 -1.36 -3.99
N PRO A 137 -0.09 -1.08 -5.31
CA PRO A 137 -0.30 0.28 -5.81
C PRO A 137 -1.57 0.94 -5.29
N CYS A 138 -2.68 0.21 -5.23
CA CYS A 138 -3.94 0.70 -4.68
C CYS A 138 -3.79 1.14 -3.23
N ILE A 139 -3.14 0.33 -2.40
CA ILE A 139 -3.00 0.61 -0.97
C ILE A 139 -2.04 1.77 -0.72
N PHE A 140 -0.90 1.77 -1.43
CA PHE A 140 0.08 2.86 -1.38
C PHE A 140 -0.58 4.20 -1.74
N ASN A 141 -1.23 4.26 -2.91
CA ASN A 141 -1.85 5.49 -3.40
C ASN A 141 -2.96 5.99 -2.46
N PHE A 142 -3.74 5.08 -1.84
CA PHE A 142 -4.71 5.47 -0.83
C PHE A 142 -4.06 6.13 0.38
N GLY A 143 -2.93 5.60 0.89
CA GLY A 143 -2.21 6.20 2.01
C GLY A 143 -1.75 7.62 1.73
N VAL A 144 -1.24 7.87 0.53
CA VAL A 144 -0.86 9.21 0.06
C VAL A 144 -2.08 10.14 -0.04
N LYS A 145 -3.20 9.68 -0.63
CA LYS A 145 -4.45 10.47 -0.68
C LYS A 145 -4.98 10.77 0.71
N PHE A 146 -4.93 9.79 1.61
CA PHE A 146 -5.36 9.94 2.98
C PHE A 146 -4.51 10.96 3.74
N TYR A 147 -3.19 10.97 3.51
CA TYR A 147 -2.30 11.99 4.08
C TYR A 147 -2.68 13.41 3.67
N PHE A 148 -2.85 13.67 2.37
CA PHE A 148 -3.21 15.02 1.91
C PHE A 148 -4.56 15.46 2.45
N PHE A 149 -5.54 14.56 2.48
CA PHE A 149 -6.85 14.85 3.07
C PHE A 149 -6.76 15.20 4.58
N ILE A 150 -5.94 14.48 5.34
CA ILE A 150 -5.74 14.76 6.77
C ILE A 150 -5.01 16.10 6.98
N LYS A 151 -4.08 16.46 6.09
CA LYS A 151 -3.42 17.77 6.10
C LYS A 151 -4.37 18.92 5.78
N ASP A 152 -5.29 18.74 4.84
CA ASP A 152 -6.32 19.73 4.53
C ASP A 152 -7.28 19.97 5.71
N LEU A 153 -7.43 19.00 6.61
CA LEU A 153 -8.20 19.11 7.85
C LEU A 153 -7.43 19.74 9.03
N ASP A 154 -6.15 20.11 8.83
CA ASP A 154 -5.26 20.66 9.86
C ASP A 154 -5.21 19.76 11.12
N PHE A 155 -5.01 18.47 10.88
CA PHE A 155 -4.79 17.49 11.94
C PHE A 155 -3.31 17.40 12.24
N ASN A 156 -2.96 17.67 13.50
CA ASN A 156 -1.62 17.41 13.97
C ASN A 156 -1.48 15.96 14.42
N LEU A 157 -0.74 15.16 13.65
CA LEU A 157 -0.50 13.76 13.95
C LEU A 157 0.80 13.51 14.74
N ASP A 158 1.84 14.32 14.58
CA ASP A 158 3.15 14.23 15.28
C ASP A 158 3.57 12.78 15.62
N THR A 159 3.70 11.91 14.60
CA THR A 159 4.26 10.57 14.77
C THR A 159 5.44 10.35 13.81
N GLU A 160 6.35 9.46 14.19
CA GLU A 160 7.52 9.10 13.38
C GLU A 160 7.11 8.56 12.01
N GLU A 161 6.06 7.75 11.94
CA GLU A 161 5.56 7.16 10.71
C GLU A 161 5.04 8.22 9.73
N VAL A 162 4.38 9.25 10.26
CA VAL A 162 3.91 10.38 9.45
C VAL A 162 5.13 11.17 8.97
N LEU A 163 6.05 11.55 9.85
CA LEU A 163 7.26 12.31 9.50
C LEU A 163 8.09 11.62 8.40
N ASN A 164 8.23 10.29 8.45
CA ASN A 164 8.91 9.53 7.41
C ASN A 164 8.19 9.62 6.05
N LEU A 165 6.85 9.57 6.03
CA LEU A 165 6.08 9.81 4.83
C LEU A 165 6.27 11.24 4.31
N GLU A 166 6.27 12.25 5.19
CA GLU A 166 6.49 13.65 4.79
C GLU A 166 7.85 13.85 4.13
N ASN A 167 8.89 13.23 4.67
CA ASN A 167 10.24 13.29 4.08
C ASN A 167 10.27 12.67 2.68
N SER A 168 9.59 11.54 2.46
CA SER A 168 9.47 10.92 1.13
C SER A 168 8.73 11.83 0.16
N LEU A 169 7.59 12.38 0.57
CA LEU A 169 6.78 13.27 -0.25
C LEU A 169 7.52 14.57 -0.59
N GLU A 170 8.29 15.13 0.35
CA GLU A 170 9.08 16.33 0.07
C GLU A 170 10.21 16.04 -0.91
N PHE A 171 10.93 14.91 -0.73
CA PHE A 171 11.95 14.48 -1.68
C PHE A 171 11.37 14.31 -3.09
N GLU A 172 10.21 13.68 -3.22
CA GLU A 172 9.50 13.52 -4.50
C GLU A 172 9.15 14.88 -5.12
N ARG A 173 8.64 15.82 -4.31
CA ARG A 173 8.29 17.17 -4.76
C ARG A 173 9.51 17.95 -5.25
N GLU A 174 10.60 17.94 -4.49
CA GLU A 174 11.84 18.64 -4.81
C GLU A 174 12.48 18.13 -6.11
N ASN A 175 12.29 16.84 -6.41
CA ASN A 175 12.86 16.18 -7.59
C ASN A 175 11.87 16.03 -8.76
N GLY A 176 10.65 16.52 -8.63
CA GLY A 176 9.62 16.45 -9.69
C GLY A 176 9.08 15.04 -9.94
N TYR A 177 9.14 14.15 -8.95
CA TYR A 177 8.55 12.81 -9.01
C TYR A 177 7.07 12.83 -8.61
N SER A 178 6.32 11.84 -9.09
CA SER A 178 4.93 11.61 -8.71
C SER A 178 4.86 11.00 -7.31
N HIS A 179 3.94 11.48 -6.46
CA HIS A 179 3.60 10.85 -5.17
C HIS A 179 2.79 9.55 -5.32
N TYR A 180 2.28 9.29 -6.51
CA TYR A 180 1.47 8.11 -6.82
C TYR A 180 2.24 7.17 -7.73
N ILE A 181 2.04 5.88 -7.50
CA ILE A 181 2.62 4.81 -8.30
C ILE A 181 1.55 4.16 -9.17
N LYS A 182 1.91 3.81 -10.39
CA LYS A 182 1.17 2.89 -11.26
C LYS A 182 1.49 1.44 -10.91
N GLY A 183 2.68 1.19 -10.37
CA GLY A 183 3.19 -0.15 -10.12
C GLY A 183 3.57 -0.88 -11.41
N GLY A 184 3.65 -2.20 -11.32
CA GLY A 184 4.05 -3.04 -12.45
C GLY A 184 5.55 -3.30 -12.51
N ILE A 185 5.89 -4.49 -12.99
CA ILE A 185 7.26 -4.94 -13.25
C ILE A 185 7.45 -4.99 -14.76
N SER A 186 8.55 -4.39 -15.23
CA SER A 186 8.99 -4.47 -16.61
C SER A 186 10.37 -5.12 -16.68
N LEU A 187 10.52 -5.99 -17.69
CA LEU A 187 11.73 -6.76 -17.97
C LEU A 187 12.28 -6.39 -19.35
N PRO A 188 13.55 -6.71 -19.64
CA PRO A 188 14.12 -6.51 -20.97
C PRO A 188 13.37 -7.32 -22.02
N LEU A 189 13.41 -6.86 -23.27
CA LEU A 189 12.68 -7.44 -24.41
C LEU A 189 12.76 -8.98 -24.45
N GLY A 190 11.61 -9.64 -24.26
CA GLY A 190 11.46 -11.10 -24.28
C GLY A 190 11.33 -11.77 -22.91
N GLY A 191 11.55 -11.04 -21.81
CA GLY A 191 11.35 -11.56 -20.45
C GLY A 191 9.87 -11.80 -20.13
N CYS A 192 9.55 -12.97 -19.58
CA CYS A 192 8.20 -13.27 -19.09
C CYS A 192 8.04 -12.78 -17.64
N VAL A 193 7.22 -11.75 -17.44
CA VAL A 193 6.97 -11.17 -16.11
C VAL A 193 6.37 -12.19 -15.14
N ASP A 194 5.46 -13.05 -15.61
CA ASP A 194 4.86 -14.08 -14.76
C ASP A 194 5.87 -15.15 -14.30
N GLU A 195 6.79 -15.53 -15.19
CA GLU A 195 7.88 -16.44 -14.84
C GLU A 195 8.82 -15.80 -13.82
N PHE A 196 9.13 -14.52 -14.02
CA PHE A 196 9.94 -13.74 -13.09
C PHE A 196 9.27 -13.63 -11.70
N ILE A 197 7.97 -13.29 -11.66
CA ILE A 197 7.19 -13.24 -10.42
C ILE A 197 7.24 -14.57 -9.67
N SER A 198 7.14 -15.68 -10.41
CA SER A 198 7.10 -17.03 -9.83
C SER A 198 8.45 -17.52 -9.31
N LYS A 199 9.57 -17.06 -9.89
CA LYS A 199 10.90 -17.68 -9.67
C LYS A 199 11.96 -16.74 -9.11
N ASN A 200 11.83 -15.43 -9.28
CA ASN A 200 12.91 -14.47 -9.07
C ASN A 200 12.59 -13.38 -8.04
N LEU A 201 11.33 -13.26 -7.61
CA LEU A 201 11.00 -12.43 -6.46
C LEU A 201 11.52 -13.08 -5.18
N ILE A 202 12.05 -12.26 -4.29
CA ILE A 202 12.57 -12.68 -2.99
C ILE A 202 11.52 -12.48 -1.91
N SER A 203 11.61 -13.27 -0.84
CA SER A 203 10.78 -13.08 0.35
C SER A 203 11.12 -11.76 1.06
N MET A 204 10.21 -11.27 1.91
CA MET A 204 10.47 -10.05 2.68
C MET A 204 11.56 -10.24 3.75
N ASP A 205 11.72 -11.45 4.28
CA ASP A 205 12.82 -11.79 5.19
C ASP A 205 14.18 -11.72 4.50
N GLU A 206 14.28 -12.30 3.29
CA GLU A 206 15.49 -12.19 2.45
C GLU A 206 15.77 -10.73 2.09
N ARG A 207 14.73 -9.97 1.71
CA ARG A 207 14.86 -8.53 1.43
C ARG A 207 15.43 -7.81 2.65
N LYS A 208 14.90 -8.05 3.85
CA LYS A 208 15.36 -7.40 5.08
C LYS A 208 16.84 -7.64 5.34
N LEU A 209 17.28 -8.89 5.24
CA LEU A 209 18.70 -9.25 5.39
C LEU A 209 19.58 -8.53 4.36
N MET A 210 19.13 -8.45 3.10
CA MET A 210 19.86 -7.76 2.03
C MET A 210 19.89 -6.24 2.26
N MET A 211 18.77 -5.63 2.64
CA MET A 211 18.70 -4.20 2.96
C MET A 211 19.62 -3.85 4.13
N GLU A 212 19.63 -4.64 5.20
CA GLU A 212 20.55 -4.46 6.33
C GLU A 212 22.02 -4.62 5.92
N ALA A 213 22.33 -5.52 4.98
CA ALA A 213 23.68 -5.72 4.49
C ALA A 213 24.18 -4.56 3.61
N PHE A 214 23.34 -4.07 2.69
CA PHE A 214 23.76 -3.16 1.61
C PHE A 214 23.33 -1.71 1.78
N TYR A 215 22.35 -1.42 2.63
CA TYR A 215 21.79 -0.08 2.78
C TYR A 215 21.83 0.39 4.23
N GLU A 216 21.92 1.70 4.41
CA GLU A 216 21.67 2.39 5.67
C GLU A 216 20.42 3.26 5.54
N GLU A 217 19.61 3.30 6.60
CA GLU A 217 18.41 4.14 6.65
C GLU A 217 18.71 5.41 7.43
N LYS A 218 18.37 6.56 6.84
CA LYS A 218 18.48 7.86 7.49
C LYS A 218 17.24 8.68 7.18
N ASN A 219 16.49 9.07 8.22
CA ASN A 219 15.26 9.85 8.11
C ASN A 219 14.19 9.22 7.18
N GLY A 220 14.07 7.89 7.17
CA GLY A 220 13.14 7.17 6.29
C GLY A 220 13.62 6.96 4.86
N MET A 221 14.85 7.38 4.52
CA MET A 221 15.46 7.20 3.20
C MET A 221 16.59 6.16 3.27
N TYR A 222 16.62 5.24 2.30
CA TYR A 222 17.69 4.25 2.19
C TYR A 222 18.80 4.74 1.25
N THR A 223 20.04 4.69 1.72
CA THR A 223 21.24 4.95 0.92
C THR A 223 22.14 3.73 0.88
N PHE A 224 22.72 3.43 -0.28
CA PHE A 224 23.65 2.32 -0.41
C PHE A 224 24.90 2.57 0.45
N LYS A 225 25.29 1.58 1.25
CA LYS A 225 26.54 1.59 2.01
C LYS A 225 27.69 1.56 1.01
N MET A 226 28.28 2.71 0.73
CA MET A 226 29.47 2.81 -0.12
C MET A 226 30.60 1.95 0.48
N GLY A 227 30.85 0.77 -0.09
CA GLY A 227 32.01 -0.07 0.25
C GLY A 227 31.84 -1.57 0.01
N ILE A 228 32.02 -2.01 -1.23
CA ILE A 228 32.94 -3.10 -1.62
C ILE A 228 33.63 -2.67 -2.91
#